data_AF-A0A6M2D9B5-F1
#
_entry.id   AF-A0A6M2D9B5-F1
#
_cell.length_a   1.000
_cell.length_b   1.000
_cell.length_c   1.000
_cell.angle_alpha   90.00
_cell.angle_beta   90.00
_cell.angle_gamma   90.00
#
_symmetry.space_group_name_H-M   'P 1'
#
loop_
_entity.id
_entity.type
_entity.pdbx_description
1 polymer ?
#
loop_
_entity_poly.entity_id
_entity_poly.type
_entity_poly.pdbx_seq_one_letter_code
_entity_poly.pdbx_strand_id
1 'polypeptide(L)'
;MNYQLAHILILLQCISSTQGSFNCFSPSFQDPAILASWIAVSTCRARVASWHLRQGTCPAEVQMLFGMMSPSFGHTKRMCRILRSEWYRQVRCYKDWLRVMCDQDVHRRNNRDSYRDWCKTSKSVTETLWNWIRPQLPARKKQASSEGRFLNLSDVSVPEKIQQVLQKDPKFSVEPTL
;
A
#
# COMPACT_ATOMS: atom_id res chain seq x y z
N MET A 1 -19.89 -16.47 -13.96
CA MET A 1 -19.76 -16.00 -12.56
C MET A 1 -18.63 -16.67 -11.76
N ASN A 2 -18.04 -17.79 -12.21
CA ASN A 2 -17.01 -18.53 -11.44
C ASN A 2 -15.68 -17.79 -11.22
N TYR A 3 -15.27 -16.89 -12.12
CA TYR A 3 -14.00 -16.16 -11.99
C TYR A 3 -13.97 -15.18 -10.80
N GLN A 4 -15.12 -14.65 -10.39
CA GLN A 4 -15.18 -13.75 -9.24
C GLN A 4 -14.99 -14.49 -7.91
N LEU A 5 -15.51 -15.71 -7.79
CA LEU A 5 -15.33 -16.57 -6.61
C LEU A 5 -13.87 -16.98 -6.42
N ALA A 6 -13.18 -17.35 -7.50
CA ALA A 6 -11.75 -17.67 -7.45
C ALA A 6 -10.91 -16.48 -6.98
N HIS A 7 -11.18 -15.28 -7.50
CA HIS A 7 -10.50 -14.06 -7.04
C HIS A 7 -10.80 -13.74 -5.56
N ILE A 8 -12.02 -13.97 -5.07
CA ILE A 8 -12.37 -13.75 -3.66
C ILE A 8 -11.65 -14.76 -2.76
N LEU A 9 -11.55 -16.03 -3.16
CA LEU A 9 -10.84 -17.07 -2.41
C LEU A 9 -9.34 -16.76 -2.29
N ILE A 10 -8.70 -16.36 -3.39
CA ILE A 10 -7.27 -15.96 -3.39
C ILE A 10 -7.07 -14.73 -2.48
N LEU A 11 -8.00 -13.79 -2.51
CA LEU A 11 -7.95 -12.58 -1.69
C LEU A 11 -8.16 -12.90 -0.20
N LEU A 12 -9.09 -13.80 0.12
CA LEU A 12 -9.27 -14.33 1.48
C LEU A 12 -8.03 -15.07 1.96
N GLN A 13 -7.44 -15.93 1.13
CA GLN A 13 -6.24 -16.68 1.49
C GLN A 13 -5.02 -15.77 1.68
N CYS A 14 -4.89 -14.71 0.88
CA CYS A 14 -3.90 -13.67 1.08
C CYS A 14 -4.14 -12.87 2.38
N ILE A 15 -5.38 -12.47 2.64
CA ILE A 15 -5.71 -11.77 3.89
C ILE A 15 -5.39 -12.68 5.09
N SER A 16 -5.79 -13.94 5.05
CA SER A 16 -5.49 -14.92 6.10
C SER A 16 -3.98 -15.18 6.25
N SER A 17 -3.22 -15.23 5.16
CA SER A 17 -1.76 -15.38 5.24
C SER A 17 -1.07 -14.12 5.78
N THR A 18 -1.64 -12.95 5.53
CA THR A 18 -1.14 -11.67 6.09
C THR A 18 -1.52 -11.49 7.56
N GLN A 19 -2.64 -12.07 8.00
CA GLN A 19 -3.08 -12.05 9.39
C GLN A 19 -2.25 -12.99 10.29
N GLY A 20 -1.49 -13.92 9.71
CA GLY A 20 -0.99 -15.07 10.46
C GLY A 20 -2.18 -15.92 10.95
N SER A 21 -1.90 -17.14 11.42
CA SER A 21 -2.89 -17.97 12.10
C SER A 21 -3.67 -17.11 13.10
N PHE A 22 -5.01 -17.19 13.12
CA PHE A 22 -5.85 -16.52 14.11
C PHE A 22 -5.20 -16.70 15.48
N ASN A 23 -4.57 -15.63 15.97
CA ASN A 23 -3.73 -15.66 17.15
C ASN A 23 -4.66 -15.63 18.37
N CYS A 24 -5.36 -16.74 18.59
CA CYS A 24 -5.98 -17.04 19.86
C CYS A 24 -4.84 -17.16 20.88
N PHE A 25 -4.51 -16.04 21.53
CA PHE A 25 -3.61 -15.92 22.69
C PHE A 25 -2.48 -16.96 22.75
N SER A 26 -1.51 -16.85 21.84
CA SER A 26 -0.22 -17.52 22.03
C SER A 26 0.49 -16.95 23.28
N PRO A 27 1.19 -17.76 24.10
CA PRO A 27 1.95 -17.25 25.25
C PRO A 27 3.02 -16.20 24.88
N SER A 28 3.35 -16.07 23.60
CA SER A 28 4.24 -15.02 23.06
C SER A 28 3.68 -13.59 23.10
N PHE A 29 2.39 -13.39 23.43
CA PHE A 29 1.80 -12.06 23.62
C PHE A 29 2.17 -11.40 24.95
N GLN A 30 2.88 -12.09 25.83
CA GLN A 30 3.22 -11.61 27.18
C GLN A 30 4.37 -10.59 27.21
N ASP A 31 5.16 -10.46 26.13
CA ASP A 31 6.29 -9.54 26.10
C ASP A 31 5.95 -8.24 25.32
N PRO A 32 5.96 -7.06 25.98
CA PRO A 32 5.74 -5.78 25.32
C PRO A 32 6.79 -5.46 24.24
N ALA A 33 8.00 -6.02 24.31
CA ALA A 33 9.03 -5.85 23.30
C ALA A 33 8.65 -6.54 21.98
N ILE A 34 8.02 -7.72 22.04
CA ILE A 34 7.52 -8.44 20.87
C ILE A 34 6.39 -7.64 20.21
N LEU A 35 5.45 -7.14 21.00
CA LEU A 35 4.35 -6.29 20.50
C LEU A 35 4.87 -5.00 19.85
N ALA A 36 5.84 -4.33 20.47
CA ALA A 36 6.48 -3.15 19.90
C ALA A 36 7.17 -3.46 18.56
N SER A 37 7.82 -4.62 18.45
CA SER A 37 8.46 -5.09 17.22
C SER A 37 7.44 -5.41 16.12
N TRP A 38 6.33 -6.08 16.44
CA TRP A 38 5.25 -6.34 15.49
C TRP A 38 4.54 -5.07 15.02
N ILE A 39 4.32 -4.10 15.92
CA ILE A 39 3.83 -2.77 15.53
C ILE A 39 4.76 -2.15 14.49
N ALA A 40 6.07 -2.24 14.71
CA ALA A 40 7.06 -1.68 13.79
C ALA A 40 7.05 -2.38 12.43
N VAL A 41 7.09 -3.72 12.41
CA VAL A 41 7.06 -4.52 11.17
C VAL A 41 5.77 -4.26 10.37
N SER A 42 4.60 -4.32 11.01
CA SER A 42 3.33 -4.06 10.31
C SER A 42 3.23 -2.62 9.82
N THR A 43 3.79 -1.65 10.55
CA THR A 43 3.86 -0.25 10.08
C THR A 43 4.76 -0.13 8.85
N CYS A 44 5.92 -0.78 8.85
CA CYS A 44 6.82 -0.81 7.68
C CYS A 44 6.15 -1.47 6.48
N ARG A 45 5.46 -2.60 6.64
CA ARG A 45 4.69 -3.26 5.57
C ARG A 45 3.59 -2.35 5.01
N ALA A 46 2.87 -1.62 5.86
CA ALA A 46 1.90 -0.62 5.42
C ALA A 46 2.55 0.53 4.61
N ARG A 47 3.75 0.97 5.00
CA ARG A 47 4.54 1.98 4.26
C ARG A 47 5.01 1.43 2.91
N VAL A 48 5.47 0.18 2.84
CA VAL A 48 5.83 -0.49 1.58
C VAL A 48 4.64 -0.57 0.64
N ALA A 49 3.48 -1.04 1.11
CA ALA A 49 2.26 -1.07 0.30
C ALA A 49 1.85 0.34 -0.18
N SER A 50 2.00 1.37 0.66
CA SER A 50 1.77 2.77 0.30
C SER A 50 2.76 3.27 -0.76
N TRP A 51 4.01 2.85 -0.68
CA TRP A 51 5.03 3.18 -1.66
C TRP A 51 4.70 2.56 -3.02
N HIS A 52 4.33 1.28 -3.07
CA HIS A 52 3.89 0.60 -4.30
C HIS A 52 2.64 1.26 -4.91
N LEU A 53 1.68 1.69 -4.08
CA LEU A 53 0.52 2.45 -4.54
C LEU A 53 0.89 3.77 -5.24
N ARG A 54 1.92 4.47 -4.74
CA ARG A 54 2.38 5.74 -5.32
C ARG A 54 3.20 5.53 -6.59
N GLN A 55 4.02 4.48 -6.63
CA GLN A 55 4.88 4.19 -7.78
C GLN A 55 4.16 3.40 -8.87
N GLY A 56 2.96 2.89 -8.60
CA GLY A 56 2.22 2.10 -9.57
C GLY A 56 2.85 0.73 -9.85
N THR A 57 3.64 0.21 -8.90
CA THR A 57 4.33 -1.07 -9.02
C THR A 57 3.60 -2.16 -8.23
N CYS A 58 3.83 -3.42 -8.59
CA CYS A 58 3.28 -4.57 -7.89
C CYS A 58 4.27 -5.10 -6.84
N PRO A 59 3.88 -5.24 -5.57
CA PRO A 59 4.67 -5.97 -4.58
C PRO A 59 4.84 -7.43 -5.02
N ALA A 60 6.01 -8.03 -4.77
CA ALA A 60 6.28 -9.43 -5.10
C ALA A 60 5.27 -10.38 -4.43
N GLU A 61 4.89 -10.10 -3.19
CA GLU A 61 3.88 -10.86 -2.44
C GLU A 61 2.53 -10.89 -3.16
N VAL A 62 2.12 -9.76 -3.75
CA VAL A 62 0.88 -9.68 -4.53
C VAL A 62 1.06 -10.41 -5.85
N GLN A 63 2.21 -10.26 -6.51
CA GLN A 63 2.50 -10.95 -7.77
C GLN A 63 2.45 -12.48 -7.61
N MET A 64 2.99 -13.02 -6.52
CA MET A 64 2.97 -14.45 -6.21
C MET A 64 1.55 -15.04 -6.13
N LEU A 65 0.55 -14.25 -5.70
CA LEU A 65 -0.84 -14.71 -5.62
C LEU A 65 -1.48 -14.97 -6.98
N PHE A 66 -0.99 -14.31 -8.03
CA PHE A 66 -1.47 -14.49 -9.40
C PHE A 66 -0.62 -15.52 -10.18
N GLY A 67 0.33 -16.18 -9.50
CA GLY A 67 1.19 -17.21 -10.07
C GLY A 67 2.00 -16.67 -11.24
N MET A 68 1.80 -17.28 -12.42
CA MET A 68 2.52 -16.91 -13.65
C MET A 68 1.93 -15.67 -14.34
N MET A 69 0.74 -15.22 -13.94
CA MET A 69 0.08 -14.07 -14.56
C MET A 69 0.38 -12.79 -13.79
N SER A 70 0.70 -11.71 -14.52
CA SER A 70 0.84 -10.39 -13.90
C SER A 70 -0.55 -9.79 -13.63
N PRO A 71 -0.85 -9.33 -12.40
CA PRO A 71 -2.11 -8.65 -12.13
C PRO A 71 -2.18 -7.32 -12.90
N SER A 72 -3.37 -7.02 -13.42
CA SER A 72 -3.63 -5.70 -14.02
C SER A 72 -3.35 -4.57 -13.01
N PHE A 73 -2.98 -3.39 -13.49
CA PHE A 73 -2.73 -2.22 -12.64
C PHE A 73 -3.85 -1.91 -11.64
N GLY A 74 -5.11 -2.00 -12.08
CA GLY A 74 -6.29 -1.77 -11.22
C GLY A 74 -6.38 -2.78 -10.07
N HIS A 75 -6.13 -4.06 -10.35
CA HIS A 75 -6.09 -5.13 -9.33
C HIS A 75 -4.95 -4.92 -8.35
N THR A 76 -3.74 -4.62 -8.82
CA THR A 76 -2.60 -4.30 -7.96
C THR A 76 -2.90 -3.16 -7.01
N LYS A 77 -3.47 -2.06 -7.53
CA LYS A 77 -3.85 -0.90 -6.70
C LYS A 77 -4.90 -1.27 -5.64
N ARG A 78 -5.86 -2.12 -5.99
CA ARG A 78 -6.87 -2.61 -5.05
C ARG A 78 -6.23 -3.47 -3.96
N MET A 79 -5.40 -4.43 -4.33
CA MET A 79 -4.70 -5.31 -3.40
C MET A 79 -3.81 -4.53 -2.44
N CYS A 80 -2.99 -3.60 -2.93
CA CYS A 80 -2.14 -2.79 -2.07
C CYS A 80 -2.94 -1.90 -1.10
N ARG A 81 -4.13 -1.41 -1.50
CA ARG A 81 -5.03 -0.68 -0.58
C ARG A 81 -5.58 -1.57 0.52
N ILE A 82 -5.98 -2.79 0.17
CA ILE A 82 -6.47 -3.80 1.13
C ILE A 82 -5.35 -4.14 2.11
N LEU A 83 -4.19 -4.56 1.61
CA LEU A 83 -3.02 -4.88 2.43
C LEU A 83 -2.62 -3.73 3.35
N ARG A 84 -2.53 -2.50 2.83
CA ARG A 84 -2.24 -1.32 3.65
C ARG A 84 -3.25 -1.17 4.80
N SER A 85 -4.53 -1.35 4.51
CA SER A 85 -5.61 -1.21 5.51
C SER A 85 -5.53 -2.31 6.56
N GLU A 86 -5.26 -3.55 6.14
CA GLU A 86 -5.06 -4.71 7.01
C GLU A 86 -3.85 -4.54 7.93
N TRP A 87 -2.70 -4.10 7.40
CA TRP A 87 -1.51 -3.83 8.21
C TRP A 87 -1.76 -2.73 9.25
N TYR A 88 -2.47 -1.65 8.88
CA TYR A 88 -2.85 -0.63 9.87
C TYR A 88 -3.88 -1.13 10.89
N ARG A 89 -4.76 -2.07 10.50
CA ARG A 89 -5.67 -2.74 11.45
C ARG A 89 -4.90 -3.57 12.46
N GLN A 90 -3.90 -4.34 12.02
CA GLN A 90 -3.01 -5.07 12.92
C GLN A 90 -2.24 -4.14 13.86
N VAL A 91 -1.73 -3.02 13.37
CA VAL A 91 -1.06 -2.02 14.23
C VAL A 91 -1.98 -1.51 15.35
N ARG A 92 -3.27 -1.29 15.07
CA ARG A 92 -4.24 -0.92 16.11
C ARG A 92 -4.43 -2.06 17.11
N CYS A 93 -4.66 -3.28 16.62
CA CYS A 93 -4.81 -4.47 17.46
C CYS A 93 -3.61 -4.67 18.41
N TYR A 94 -2.39 -4.60 17.89
CA TYR A 94 -1.17 -4.75 18.69
C TYR A 94 -0.98 -3.61 19.69
N LYS A 95 -1.42 -2.39 19.36
CA LYS A 95 -1.41 -1.27 20.32
C LYS A 95 -2.42 -1.46 21.44
N ASP A 96 -3.58 -2.05 21.15
CA ASP A 96 -4.60 -2.35 22.15
C ASP A 96 -4.09 -3.47 23.07
N TRP A 97 -3.47 -4.52 22.52
CA TRP A 97 -2.81 -5.56 23.33
C TRP A 97 -1.66 -5.02 24.18
N LEU A 98 -0.82 -4.15 23.61
CA LEU A 98 0.27 -3.50 24.36
C LEU A 98 -0.26 -2.65 25.52
N ARG A 99 -1.40 -1.98 25.33
CA ARG A 99 -2.06 -1.21 26.38
C ARG A 99 -2.53 -2.13 27.51
N VAL A 100 -3.29 -3.18 27.17
CA VAL A 100 -3.79 -4.16 28.15
C VAL A 100 -2.64 -4.79 28.94
N MET A 101 -1.55 -5.15 28.26
CA MET A 101 -0.38 -5.74 28.91
C MET A 101 0.31 -4.77 29.87
N CYS A 102 0.47 -3.51 29.48
CA CYS A 102 1.05 -2.48 30.35
C CYS A 102 0.14 -2.15 31.53
N ASP A 103 -1.18 -2.30 31.40
CA ASP A 103 -2.14 -2.06 32.48
C ASP A 103 -2.20 -3.23 33.49
N GLN A 104 -1.90 -4.46 33.05
CA GLN A 104 -1.88 -5.67 33.90
C GLN A 104 -0.63 -5.78 34.79
N ASP A 105 0.41 -4.98 34.56
CA ASP A 105 1.63 -5.00 35.36
C ASP A 105 1.39 -4.28 36.71
N VAL A 106 0.85 -5.01 37.69
CA VAL A 106 0.48 -4.51 39.04
C VAL A 106 1.70 -3.98 39.82
N HIS A 107 2.91 -4.39 39.45
CA HIS A 107 4.14 -4.02 40.14
C HIS A 107 4.77 -2.70 39.66
N ARG A 108 4.32 -2.13 38.53
CA ARG A 108 4.81 -0.85 38.02
C ARG A 108 3.87 0.29 38.47
N ARG A 109 4.30 1.06 39.48
CA ARG A 109 3.56 2.26 39.96
C ARG A 109 3.29 3.33 38.87
N ASN A 110 3.91 3.24 37.68
CA ASN A 110 3.74 4.14 36.54
C ASN A 110 3.36 3.44 35.21
N ASN A 111 2.24 2.70 35.17
CA ASN A 111 1.77 1.99 33.96
C ASN A 111 1.58 2.88 32.72
N ARG A 112 1.14 4.14 32.92
CA ARG A 112 1.04 5.12 31.81
C ARG A 112 2.38 5.47 31.18
N ASP A 113 3.45 5.52 31.97
CA ASP A 113 4.79 5.79 31.44
C ASP A 113 5.31 4.59 30.64
N SER A 114 5.07 3.37 31.14
CA SER A 114 5.45 2.12 30.48
C SER A 114 4.86 2.00 29.06
N TYR A 115 3.55 2.16 28.91
CA TYR A 115 2.91 2.12 27.58
C TYR A 115 3.45 3.20 26.64
N ARG A 116 3.64 4.42 27.15
CA ARG A 116 4.18 5.55 26.37
C ARG A 116 5.60 5.25 25.90
N ASP A 117 6.42 4.67 26.76
CA ASP A 117 7.81 4.35 26.44
C ASP A 117 7.88 3.22 25.42
N TRP A 118 7.07 2.17 25.52
CA TRP A 118 6.96 1.16 24.47
C TRP A 118 6.42 1.72 23.15
N CYS A 119 5.50 2.68 23.21
CA CYS A 119 5.07 3.41 22.01
C CYS A 119 6.23 4.20 21.37
N LYS A 120 7.09 4.85 22.16
CA LYS A 120 8.30 5.51 21.65
C LYS A 120 9.27 4.49 21.04
N THR A 121 9.54 3.38 21.75
CA THR A 121 10.39 2.29 21.26
C THR A 121 9.89 1.75 19.93
N SER A 122 8.59 1.46 19.81
CA SER A 122 8.00 0.98 18.54
C SER A 122 8.19 1.97 17.40
N LYS A 123 8.08 3.29 17.65
CA LYS A 123 8.36 4.33 16.64
C LYS A 123 9.83 4.34 16.24
N SER A 124 10.75 4.30 17.21
CA SER A 124 12.18 4.28 16.93
C SER A 124 12.56 3.03 16.11
N VAL A 125 12.09 1.85 16.52
CA VAL A 125 12.30 0.60 15.78
C VAL A 125 11.69 0.67 14.38
N THR A 126 10.49 1.27 14.24
CA THR A 126 9.86 1.49 12.93
C THR A 126 10.76 2.31 12.01
N GLU A 127 11.33 3.42 12.49
CA GLU A 127 12.19 4.26 11.67
C GLU A 127 13.51 3.57 11.32
N THR A 128 14.11 2.84 12.27
CA THR A 128 15.31 2.02 11.99
C THR A 128 15.04 0.97 10.93
N LEU A 129 13.96 0.20 11.07
CA LEU A 129 13.56 -0.81 10.08
C LEU A 129 13.22 -0.16 8.73
N TRP A 130 12.52 0.97 8.75
CA TRP A 130 12.17 1.67 7.53
C TRP A 130 13.40 2.18 6.79
N ASN A 131 14.41 2.69 7.49
CA ASN A 131 15.68 3.11 6.89
C ASN A 131 16.44 1.94 6.26
N TRP A 132 16.27 0.72 6.78
CA TRP A 132 16.85 -0.48 6.20
C TRP A 132 16.08 -1.02 4.99
N ILE A 133 14.75 -0.98 5.04
CA ILE A 133 13.87 -1.49 3.97
C ILE A 133 13.79 -0.51 2.78
N ARG A 134 13.71 0.80 3.05
CA ARG A 134 13.47 1.82 2.02
C ARG A 134 14.48 1.77 0.85
N PRO A 135 15.80 1.58 1.06
CA PRO A 135 16.77 1.46 -0.03
C PRO A 135 16.58 0.22 -0.91
N GLN A 136 15.95 -0.84 -0.37
CA GLN A 136 15.69 -2.09 -1.09
C GLN A 136 14.45 -1.98 -2.00
N LEU A 137 13.64 -0.94 -1.83
CA LEU A 137 12.47 -0.72 -2.67
C LEU A 137 12.92 -0.32 -4.09
N PRO A 138 12.29 -0.89 -5.14
CA PRO A 138 12.74 -0.67 -6.50
C PRO A 138 12.69 0.82 -6.84
N ALA A 139 13.79 1.42 -7.29
CA ALA A 139 13.73 2.81 -7.75
C ALA A 139 12.68 2.91 -8.88
N ARG A 140 11.94 4.02 -8.93
CA ARG A 140 11.06 4.32 -10.06
C ARG A 140 11.94 4.23 -11.31
N LYS A 141 11.81 3.17 -12.10
CA LYS A 141 12.29 3.20 -13.48
C LYS A 141 11.46 4.31 -14.11
N LYS A 142 12.04 5.51 -14.21
CA LYS A 142 11.57 6.48 -15.20
C LYS A 142 11.58 5.65 -16.47
N GLN A 143 10.41 5.41 -17.06
CA GLN A 143 10.42 5.07 -18.47
C GLN A 143 11.22 6.20 -19.09
N ALA A 144 12.43 5.88 -19.57
CA ALA A 144 13.04 6.75 -20.56
C ALA A 144 11.93 6.89 -21.59
N SER A 145 11.44 8.11 -21.79
CA SER A 145 10.58 8.39 -22.93
C SER A 145 11.43 8.03 -24.14
N SER A 146 11.34 6.78 -24.58
CA SER A 146 11.73 6.41 -25.92
C SER A 146 10.84 7.26 -26.80
N GLU A 147 11.46 8.22 -27.49
CA GLU A 147 10.84 9.37 -28.16
C GLU A 147 10.74 10.61 -27.25
N GLY A 148 11.82 11.38 -27.23
CA GLY A 148 11.66 12.78 -27.57
C GLY A 148 11.10 12.84 -28.99
N ARG A 149 9.78 12.71 -29.13
CA ARG A 149 9.09 13.01 -30.37
C ARG A 149 9.22 14.51 -30.55
N PHE A 150 10.14 14.95 -31.39
CA PHE A 150 9.99 16.22 -32.08
C PHE A 150 8.72 16.06 -32.93
N LEU A 151 7.58 16.44 -32.37
CA LEU A 151 6.36 16.65 -33.13
C LEU A 151 6.57 17.94 -33.91
N ASN A 152 7.00 17.80 -35.16
CA ASN A 152 6.82 18.87 -36.12
C ASN A 152 5.31 19.06 -36.27
N LEU A 153 4.77 20.17 -35.80
CA LEU A 153 3.33 20.46 -35.78
C LEU A 153 2.73 20.59 -37.20
N SER A 154 3.55 20.46 -38.24
CA SER A 154 3.17 20.58 -39.64
C SER A 154 2.51 19.33 -40.22
N ASP A 155 2.74 18.13 -39.66
CA ASP A 155 2.34 16.87 -40.31
C ASP A 155 1.58 15.91 -39.38
N VAL A 156 0.65 16.44 -38.59
CA VAL A 156 -0.27 15.58 -37.82
C VAL A 156 -1.46 15.21 -38.70
N SER A 157 -1.45 13.99 -39.24
CA SER A 157 -2.65 13.40 -39.84
C SER A 157 -3.67 13.12 -38.74
N VAL A 158 -4.72 13.93 -38.72
CA VAL A 158 -5.83 13.78 -37.77
C VAL A 158 -6.68 12.58 -38.19
N PRO A 159 -6.93 11.60 -37.30
CA PRO A 159 -7.83 10.49 -37.60
C PRO A 159 -9.22 11.02 -38.02
N GLU A 160 -9.83 10.45 -39.06
CA GLU A 160 -11.09 10.93 -39.67
C GLU A 160 -12.21 11.18 -38.65
N LYS A 161 -12.30 10.34 -37.61
CA LYS A 161 -13.28 10.51 -36.52
C LYS A 161 -13.10 11.81 -35.74
N ILE A 162 -11.86 12.26 -35.53
CA ILE A 162 -11.55 13.51 -34.83
C ILE A 162 -11.74 14.69 -35.79
N GLN A 163 -11.42 14.51 -37.08
CA GLN A 163 -11.66 15.52 -38.11
C GLN A 163 -13.16 15.84 -38.27
N GLN A 164 -14.04 14.83 -38.21
CA GLN A 164 -15.50 15.03 -38.21
C GLN A 164 -16.04 15.77 -36.98
N VAL A 165 -15.32 15.73 -35.86
CA VAL A 165 -15.66 16.46 -34.63
C VAL A 165 -15.12 17.89 -34.70
N LEU A 166 -13.93 18.09 -35.26
CA LEU A 166 -13.31 19.41 -35.44
C LEU A 166 -13.95 20.23 -36.56
N GLN A 167 -14.54 19.59 -37.58
CA GLN A 167 -15.37 20.26 -38.59
C GLN A 167 -16.65 20.85 -37.98
N LYS A 168 -17.02 20.44 -36.77
CA LYS A 168 -18.05 21.14 -36.00
C LYS A 168 -17.36 22.30 -35.32
N ASP A 169 -17.45 23.47 -35.95
CA ASP A 169 -16.90 24.72 -35.43
C ASP A 169 -17.22 24.91 -33.93
N PRO A 170 -16.37 25.64 -33.19
CA PRO A 170 -16.63 25.90 -31.79
C PRO A 170 -17.99 26.57 -31.65
N LYS A 171 -18.94 25.88 -31.02
CA LYS A 171 -20.35 26.31 -30.88
C LYS A 171 -20.51 27.68 -30.20
N PHE A 172 -19.43 28.22 -29.63
CA PHE A 172 -19.41 29.47 -28.86
C PHE A 172 -18.10 30.27 -29.02
N SER A 173 -17.43 30.26 -30.17
CA SER A 173 -16.40 31.29 -30.44
C SER A 173 -17.07 32.50 -31.10
N VAL A 174 -17.23 33.55 -30.30
CA VAL A 174 -17.68 34.88 -30.67
C VAL A 174 -16.93 35.38 -31.92
N GLU A 175 -17.63 35.96 -32.89
CA GLU A 175 -17.05 36.71 -34.01
C GLU A 175 -16.34 37.96 -33.49
N PRO A 176 -15.03 38.17 -33.75
CA PRO A 176 -14.49 39.51 -33.73
C PRO A 176 -14.94 40.22 -35.01
N THR A 177 -15.80 41.22 -34.83
CA THR A 177 -16.20 42.24 -35.79
C THR A 177 -14.99 42.88 -36.50
N LEU A 178 -15.19 43.19 -37.79
CA LEU A 178 -14.32 43.90 -38.73
C LEU A 178 -13.36 44.93 -38.11
#